data_AF-A0A3C1DWX4-F1
#
_entry.id   AF-A0A3C1DWX4-F1
#
_cell.length_a   1.000
_cell.length_b   1.000
_cell.length_c   1.000
_cell.angle_alpha   90.00
_cell.angle_beta   90.00
_cell.angle_gamma   90.00
#
_symmetry.space_group_name_H-M   'P 1'
#
loop_
_entity.id
_entity.type
_entity.pdbx_description
1 polymer ?
#
loop_
_entity_poly.entity_id
_entity_poly.type
_entity_poly.pdbx_seq_one_letter_code
_entity_poly.pdbx_strand_id
1 'polypeptide(L)' 'MRWSGQELGSEESATLPGLAKLSNLVRSVQTPEFAGITFHEVLAKTALNRVPGVSAMPFGWTINP' A
#
# COMPACT_ATOMS: atom_id res chain seq x y z
N MET A 1 -14.19 -3.06 -10.21
CA MET A 1 -12.78 -3.19 -10.68
C MET A 1 -11.94 -3.70 -9.51
N ARG A 2 -10.88 -4.49 -9.72
CA ARG A 2 -10.04 -5.06 -8.63
C ARG A 2 -9.47 -4.00 -7.65
N TRP A 3 -9.38 -2.75 -8.09
CA TRP A 3 -8.85 -1.62 -7.33
C TRP A 3 -9.85 -0.97 -6.37
N SER A 4 -11.14 -1.26 -6.49
CA SER A 4 -12.17 -0.66 -5.64
C SER A 4 -12.05 -1.05 -4.16
N GLY A 5 -11.38 -2.17 -3.84
CA GLY A 5 -11.12 -2.61 -2.46
C GLY A 5 -9.83 -2.06 -1.83
N GLN A 6 -9.08 -1.21 -2.54
CA GLN A 6 -7.84 -0.59 -2.05
C GLN A 6 -8.02 0.91 -1.77
N GLU A 7 -9.25 1.41 -1.81
CA GLU A 7 -9.54 2.79 -1.43
C GLU A 7 -9.25 3.02 0.05
N LEU A 8 -8.45 4.04 0.33
CA LEU A 8 -8.14 4.56 1.66
C LEU A 8 -9.43 5.10 2.31
N GLY A 9 -10.29 4.21 2.80
CA GLY A 9 -11.56 4.61 3.42
C GLY A 9 -12.64 3.53 3.55
N SER A 10 -12.51 2.35 2.95
CA SER A 10 -13.54 1.30 3.10
C SER A 10 -13.45 0.63 4.47
N GLU A 11 -14.24 1.10 5.43
CA GLU A 11 -14.43 0.42 6.72
C GLU A 11 -15.49 -0.68 6.59
N GLU A 12 -15.08 -1.94 6.68
CA GLU A 12 -16.02 -3.05 6.83
C GLU A 12 -16.43 -3.15 8.31
N SER A 13 -17.69 -2.83 8.63
CA SER A 13 -18.18 -2.71 10.02
C SER A 13 -18.06 -3.99 10.87
N ALA A 14 -17.73 -5.14 10.27
CA ALA A 14 -17.52 -6.41 10.96
C ALA A 14 -16.05 -6.67 11.37
N THR A 15 -15.13 -5.76 11.05
CA THR A 15 -13.70 -5.95 11.31
C THR A 15 -13.31 -5.57 12.73
N LEU A 16 -12.39 -6.36 13.28
CA LEU A 16 -11.83 -6.13 14.62
C LEU A 16 -11.13 -4.76 14.68
N PRO A 17 -11.11 -4.09 15.84
CA PRO A 17 -10.39 -2.83 16.00
C PRO A 17 -8.92 -2.99 15.58
N GLY A 18 -8.50 -2.23 14.56
CA GLY A 18 -7.15 -2.30 13.97
C GLY A 18 -7.02 -3.08 12.64
N LEU A 19 -8.07 -3.77 12.19
CA LEU A 19 -8.07 -4.58 10.96
C LEU A 19 -8.89 -3.94 9.81
N ALA A 20 -9.58 -2.82 10.07
CA ALA A 20 -10.65 -2.29 9.22
C ALA A 20 -10.25 -1.47 8.00
N LYS A 21 -8.98 -1.08 7.84
CA LYS A 21 -8.52 -0.20 6.77
C LYS A 21 -7.10 -0.59 6.43
N LEU A 22 -6.81 -1.12 5.24
CA LEU A 22 -5.45 -1.14 4.66
C LEU A 22 -4.34 -1.24 5.74
N SER A 23 -4.40 -2.29 6.57
CA SER A 23 -4.00 -2.29 7.99
C SER A 23 -2.49 -2.20 8.26
N ASN A 24 -1.72 -2.01 7.21
CA ASN A 24 -0.28 -1.95 7.21
C ASN A 24 0.28 -0.53 7.02
N LEU A 25 -0.52 0.47 6.63
CA LEU A 25 -0.05 1.87 6.65
C LEU A 25 0.09 2.34 8.11
N VAL A 26 1.34 2.52 8.55
CA VAL A 26 1.68 2.92 9.93
C VAL A 26 1.53 4.43 10.09
N ARG A 27 2.19 5.20 9.23
CA ARG A 27 2.13 6.66 9.26
C ARG A 27 2.54 7.27 7.93
N SER A 28 2.14 8.52 7.75
CA SER A 28 2.65 9.39 6.69
C SER A 28 3.37 10.58 7.33
N VAL A 29 4.57 10.90 6.86
CA VAL A 29 5.38 12.00 7.40
C VAL A 29 5.84 12.88 6.26
N GLN A 30 5.77 14.20 6.45
CA GLN A 30 6.44 15.17 5.60
C GLN A 30 7.62 15.73 6.37
N THR A 31 8.80 15.69 5.77
CA THR A 31 10.02 16.20 6.39
C THR A 31 10.40 17.53 5.74
N PRO A 32 10.72 18.58 6.52
CA PRO A 32 11.05 19.90 5.98
C PRO A 32 12.21 19.88 4.98
N GLU A 33 13.17 18.98 5.16
CA GLU A 33 14.35 18.81 4.30
C GLU A 33 14.00 18.24 2.92
N PHE A 34 12.80 17.70 2.76
CA PHE A 34 12.28 17.11 1.53
C PHE A 34 10.93 17.75 1.16
N ALA A 35 10.98 19.05 0.85
CA ALA A 35 9.80 19.83 0.50
C ALA A 35 9.00 19.17 -0.64
N GLY A 36 7.71 18.98 -0.40
CA GLY A 36 6.79 18.36 -1.37
C GLY A 36 6.82 16.83 -1.41
N ILE A 37 7.59 16.16 -0.55
CA ILE A 37 7.63 14.70 -0.45
C ILE A 37 6.88 14.23 0.80
N THR A 38 6.01 13.23 0.61
CA THR A 38 5.37 12.50 1.71
C THR A 38 5.97 11.10 1.79
N PHE A 39 6.50 10.75 2.96
CA PHE A 39 6.99 9.42 3.26
C PHE A 39 5.87 8.60 3.88
N HIS A 40 5.61 7.42 3.32
CA HIS A 40 4.64 6.47 3.86
C HIS A 40 5.39 5.29 4.47
N GLU A 41 5.19 5.07 5.77
CA GLU A 41 5.68 3.88 6.45
C GLU A 41 4.61 2.80 6.39
N VAL A 42 4.96 1.67 5.78
CA VAL A 42 4.05 0.54 5.56
C VAL A 42 4.68 -0.74 6.07
N LEU A 43 3.95 -1.49 6.89
CA LEU A 43 4.33 -2.84 7.32
C LEU A 43 4.11 -3.84 6.19
N ALA A 44 5.20 -4.24 5.54
CA ALA A 44 5.16 -5.22 4.47
C ALA A 44 6.09 -6.39 4.76
N LYS A 45 5.67 -7.60 4.39
CA LYS A 45 6.57 -8.78 4.38
C LYS A 45 7.73 -8.57 3.40
N THR A 46 7.44 -7.96 2.26
CA THR A 46 8.38 -7.53 1.22
C THR A 46 7.87 -6.24 0.60
N ALA A 47 8.74 -5.29 0.26
CA ALA A 47 8.33 -4.03 -0.36
C ALA A 47 8.01 -4.18 -1.86
N LEU A 48 8.66 -5.14 -2.52
CA LEU A 48 8.50 -5.40 -3.95
C LEU A 48 8.13 -6.86 -4.20
N ASN A 49 7.20 -7.07 -5.13
CA ASN A 49 6.85 -8.38 -5.64
C ASN A 49 7.44 -8.56 -7.04
N ARG A 50 8.12 -9.68 -7.29
CA ARG A 50 8.62 -9.98 -8.64
C ARG A 50 7.46 -10.38 -9.53
N VAL A 51 7.40 -9.77 -10.69
CA VAL A 51 6.41 -10.14 -11.70
C VAL A 51 6.93 -11.37 -12.46
N PRO A 52 6.17 -12.47 -12.55
CA PRO A 52 6.57 -13.65 -13.31
C PRO A 52 6.68 -13.34 -14.81
N GLY A 53 7.61 -13.99 -15.51
CA GLY A 53 8.02 -13.64 -16.89
C GLY A 53 6.97 -13.77 -18.00
N VAL A 54 5.76 -14.28 -17.71
CA VAL A 54 4.62 -14.36 -18.66
C VAL A 54 3.53 -13.35 -18.29
N SER A 55 3.83 -12.36 -17.46
CA SER A 55 2.89 -11.30 -17.11
C SER A 55 2.70 -10.33 -18.27
N ALA A 56 1.46 -9.89 -18.48
CA ALA A 56 1.11 -8.82 -19.42
C ALA A 56 1.57 -7.42 -18.96
N MET A 57 2.14 -7.32 -17.76
CA MET A 57 2.65 -6.07 -17.20
C MET A 57 4.03 -5.74 -17.79
N PRO A 58 4.28 -4.50 -18.26
CA PRO A 58 5.54 -4.13 -18.92
C PRO A 58 6.73 -3.96 -17.96
N PHE A 59 6.52 -4.20 -16.66
CA PHE A 59 7.51 -4.03 -15.59
C PHE A 59 7.77 -5.34 -14.86
N GLY A 60 9.02 -5.57 -14.48
CA GLY A 60 9.46 -6.81 -13.83
C GLY A 60 9.16 -6.91 -12.33
N TRP A 61 8.63 -5.84 -11.72
CA TRP A 61 8.34 -5.73 -10.29
C TRP A 61 7.12 -4.84 -10.04
N THR A 62 6.40 -5.11 -8.95
CA THR A 62 5.35 -4.23 -8.42
C THR A 62 5.63 -3.86 -6.98
N ILE A 63 5.07 -2.73 -6.53
CA ILE A 63 5.03 -2.38 -5.11
C ILE A 63 4.02 -3.28 -4.41
N ASN A 64 4.36 -3.74 -3.21
CA ASN A 64 3.47 -4.45 -2.31
C ASN A 64 2.94 -3.45 -1.26
N PRO A 65 1.72 -2.93 -1.42
CA PRO A 65 1.14 -1.96 -0.50
C PRO A 65 0.72 -2.60 0.84
#